data_AF-A0A1Z4KNC7-F1
#
_entry.id   AF-A0A1Z4KNC7-F1
#
_cell.length_a   1.000
_cell.length_b   1.000
_cell.length_c   1.000
_cell.angle_alpha   90.00
_cell.angle_beta   90.00
_cell.angle_gamma   90.00
#
_symmetry.space_group_name_H-M   'P 1'
#
loop_
_entity.id
_entity.type
_entity.pdbx_description
1 polymer ?
#
loop_
_entity_poly.entity_id
_entity_poly.type
_entity_poly.pdbx_seq_one_letter_code
_entity_poly.pdbx_strand_id
1 'polypeptide(L)'
;MNKIEAANLLKTLLQQDIEQVQSWLKSVLLEQEQVPENFNWLGLAEICTFNAQELVCTSNKDHLCSLAWAEISISIYDYLARKNHKFSDRYLSSSMSLRAYMIIKIGNISGHTILDVKQVLNWFFSKLKFSYEEALIKATAWRDVLSKNNPDDSQNYFDANLENIRDLKDVKHRLRIIKILYENRKIIPTKEISNWISLWEKLP
;
A
#
# COMPACT_ATOMS: atom_id res chain seq x y z
N MET A 1 -9.49 -31.49 -7.84
CA MET A 1 -8.28 -31.33 -8.69
C MET A 1 -7.60 -29.96 -8.54
N ASN A 2 -8.26 -28.92 -8.03
CA ASN A 2 -7.81 -27.52 -8.10
C ASN A 2 -6.49 -27.11 -7.40
N LYS A 3 -6.15 -27.67 -6.23
CA LYS A 3 -5.02 -27.15 -5.42
C LYS A 3 -3.63 -27.49 -5.99
N ILE A 4 -3.48 -28.66 -6.61
CA ILE A 4 -2.19 -29.10 -7.19
C ILE A 4 -1.88 -28.26 -8.45
N GLU A 5 -2.90 -28.01 -9.26
CA GLU A 5 -2.81 -27.17 -10.46
C GLU A 5 -2.44 -25.72 -10.10
N ALA A 6 -3.09 -25.14 -9.10
CA ALA A 6 -2.77 -23.80 -8.59
C ALA A 6 -1.31 -23.68 -8.11
N ALA A 7 -0.82 -24.68 -7.37
CA ALA A 7 0.55 -24.70 -6.85
C ALA A 7 1.59 -24.89 -7.97
N ASN A 8 1.30 -25.76 -8.94
CA ASN A 8 2.16 -25.97 -10.10
C ASN A 8 2.25 -24.72 -10.97
N LEU A 9 1.12 -24.04 -11.23
CA LEU A 9 1.10 -22.79 -11.98
C LEU A 9 1.97 -21.73 -11.30
N LEU A 10 1.84 -21.56 -9.98
CA LEU A 10 2.68 -20.61 -9.25
C LEU A 10 4.16 -20.97 -9.42
N LYS A 11 4.54 -22.24 -9.20
CA LYS A 11 5.92 -22.69 -9.35
C LYS A 11 6.45 -22.42 -10.75
N THR A 12 5.65 -22.64 -11.79
CA THR A 12 6.02 -22.36 -13.19
C THR A 12 6.25 -20.87 -13.40
N LEU A 13 5.32 -20.01 -12.98
CA LEU A 13 5.45 -18.55 -13.13
C LEU A 13 6.71 -18.00 -12.41
N LEU A 14 7.08 -18.58 -11.28
CA LEU A 14 8.30 -18.20 -10.55
C LEU A 14 9.60 -18.58 -11.25
N GLN A 15 9.55 -19.47 -12.25
CA GLN A 15 10.70 -19.87 -13.06
C GLN A 15 10.76 -19.13 -14.40
N GLN A 16 9.72 -18.36 -14.73
CA GLN A 16 9.64 -17.62 -15.98
C GLN A 16 10.35 -16.27 -15.90
N ASP A 17 10.69 -15.73 -17.07
CA ASP A 17 11.20 -14.37 -17.17
C ASP A 17 10.08 -13.33 -16.98
N ILE A 18 10.48 -12.07 -16.83
CA ILE A 18 9.58 -10.94 -16.58
C ILE A 18 8.53 -10.81 -17.68
N GLU A 19 8.94 -10.92 -18.94
CA GLU A 19 8.08 -10.71 -20.10
C GLU A 19 6.97 -11.76 -20.17
N GLN A 20 7.31 -13.02 -19.88
CA GLN A 20 6.37 -14.13 -19.81
C GLN A 20 5.36 -13.94 -18.68
N VAL A 21 5.80 -13.59 -17.47
CA VAL A 21 4.89 -13.34 -16.33
C VAL A 21 3.99 -12.14 -16.59
N GLN A 22 4.53 -11.07 -17.18
CA GLN A 22 3.75 -9.87 -17.52
C GLN A 22 2.71 -10.16 -18.61
N SER A 23 3.08 -10.92 -19.64
CA SER A 23 2.17 -11.35 -20.70
C SER A 23 1.05 -12.22 -20.15
N TRP A 24 1.39 -13.22 -19.34
CA TRP A 24 0.42 -14.07 -18.65
C TRP A 24 -0.55 -13.25 -17.80
N LEU A 25 -0.04 -12.34 -16.96
CA LEU A 25 -0.88 -11.51 -16.10
C LEU A 25 -1.83 -10.65 -16.94
N LYS A 26 -1.37 -10.09 -18.06
CA LYS A 26 -2.21 -9.29 -18.96
C LYS A 26 -3.33 -10.14 -19.57
N SER A 27 -3.04 -11.36 -20.01
CA SER A 27 -4.05 -12.28 -20.55
C SER A 27 -5.12 -12.63 -19.51
N VAL A 28 -4.72 -12.86 -18.25
CA VAL A 28 -5.66 -13.10 -17.15
C VAL A 28 -6.51 -11.86 -16.86
N LEU A 29 -5.91 -10.67 -16.80
CA LEU A 29 -6.63 -9.42 -16.54
C LEU A 29 -7.61 -9.04 -17.66
N LEU A 30 -7.36 -9.51 -18.89
CA LEU A 30 -8.26 -9.37 -20.04
C LEU A 30 -9.29 -10.52 -20.14
N GLU A 31 -9.36 -11.41 -19.13
CA GLU A 31 -10.25 -12.57 -19.10
C GLU A 31 -10.03 -13.56 -20.27
N GLN A 32 -8.84 -13.54 -20.88
CA GLN A 32 -8.46 -14.43 -21.98
C GLN A 32 -7.89 -15.75 -21.50
N GLU A 33 -7.41 -15.79 -20.26
CA GLU A 33 -6.85 -16.98 -19.63
C GLU A 33 -7.51 -17.19 -18.26
N GLN A 34 -7.92 -18.44 -17.99
CA GLN A 34 -8.48 -18.81 -16.69
C GLN A 34 -7.39 -19.21 -15.71
N VAL A 35 -7.53 -18.77 -14.47
CA VAL A 35 -6.63 -19.14 -13.38
C VAL A 35 -7.33 -20.15 -12.47
N PRO A 36 -6.65 -21.23 -12.06
CA PRO A 36 -7.21 -22.22 -11.13
C PRO A 36 -7.78 -21.56 -9.87
N GLU A 37 -8.87 -22.12 -9.33
CA GLU A 37 -9.44 -21.60 -8.08
C GLU A 37 -8.43 -21.82 -6.95
N ASN A 38 -8.35 -20.84 -6.04
CA ASN A 38 -7.37 -20.81 -4.95
C ASN A 38 -5.91 -20.61 -5.41
N PHE A 39 -5.67 -20.11 -6.62
CA PHE A 39 -4.35 -19.63 -7.00
C PHE A 39 -3.82 -18.60 -5.99
N ASN A 40 -2.56 -18.77 -5.59
CA ASN A 40 -1.93 -17.93 -4.57
C ASN A 40 -1.43 -16.61 -5.19
N TRP A 41 -2.38 -15.75 -5.54
CA TRP A 41 -2.15 -14.40 -6.04
C TRP A 41 -1.26 -13.57 -5.11
N LEU A 42 -1.49 -13.66 -3.79
CA LEU A 42 -0.72 -12.90 -2.81
C LEU A 42 0.74 -13.34 -2.81
N GLY A 43 1.02 -14.64 -2.80
CA GLY A 43 2.39 -15.16 -2.86
C GLY A 43 3.11 -14.74 -4.13
N LEU A 44 2.43 -14.72 -5.29
CA LEU A 44 3.02 -14.19 -6.52
C LEU A 44 3.36 -12.70 -6.38
N ALA A 45 2.44 -11.87 -5.87
CA ALA A 45 2.67 -10.44 -5.67
C ALA A 45 3.83 -10.15 -4.71
N GLU A 46 3.96 -10.93 -3.63
CA GLU A 46 5.04 -10.82 -2.65
C GLU A 46 6.40 -11.17 -3.25
N ILE A 47 6.48 -12.23 -4.06
CA ILE A 47 7.74 -12.60 -4.72
C ILE A 47 8.13 -11.56 -5.79
N CYS A 48 7.17 -11.06 -6.57
CA CYS A 48 7.43 -9.96 -7.51
C CYS A 48 7.88 -8.68 -6.76
N THR A 49 7.31 -8.40 -5.59
CA THR A 49 7.75 -7.30 -4.71
C THR A 49 9.21 -7.49 -4.33
N PHE A 50 9.57 -8.69 -3.85
CA PHE A 50 10.93 -9.02 -3.45
C PHE A 50 11.93 -8.84 -4.60
N ASN A 51 11.64 -9.41 -5.77
CA ASN A 51 12.48 -9.29 -6.97
C ASN A 51 12.67 -7.82 -7.38
N ALA A 52 11.60 -7.02 -7.35
CA ALA A 52 11.69 -5.59 -7.63
C ALA A 52 12.64 -4.88 -6.66
N GLN A 53 12.53 -5.17 -5.37
CA GLN A 53 13.33 -4.52 -4.33
C GLN A 53 14.80 -4.97 -4.32
N GLU A 54 15.08 -6.22 -4.67
CA GLU A 54 16.44 -6.75 -4.78
C GLU A 54 17.17 -6.09 -5.96
N LEU A 55 16.56 -6.12 -7.15
CA LEU A 55 17.16 -5.60 -8.39
C LEU A 55 17.37 -4.08 -8.37
N VAL A 56 16.56 -3.31 -7.64
CA VAL A 56 16.79 -1.85 -7.55
C VAL A 56 18.08 -1.51 -6.78
N CYS A 57 18.61 -2.46 -6.01
CA CYS A 57 19.80 -2.24 -5.18
C CYS A 57 21.10 -2.68 -5.85
N THR A 58 21.05 -3.35 -7.01
CA THR A 58 22.24 -3.94 -7.67
C THR A 58 22.94 -2.95 -8.61
N SER A 59 22.21 -2.38 -9.58
CA SER A 59 22.78 -1.43 -10.52
C SER A 59 21.71 -0.58 -11.23
N ASN A 60 22.12 0.58 -11.77
CA ASN A 60 21.23 1.41 -12.58
C ASN A 60 20.67 0.69 -13.82
N LYS A 61 21.40 -0.30 -14.35
CA LYS A 61 20.93 -1.08 -15.52
C LYS A 61 19.77 -2.00 -15.17
N ASP A 62 19.72 -2.44 -13.91
CA ASP A 62 18.69 -3.36 -13.42
C ASP A 62 17.40 -2.63 -13.00
N HIS A 63 17.39 -1.29 -13.01
CA HIS A 63 16.20 -0.50 -12.71
C HIS A 63 15.02 -0.82 -13.62
N LEU A 64 15.26 -1.13 -14.90
CA LEU A 64 14.18 -1.51 -15.82
C LEU A 64 13.52 -2.84 -15.40
N CYS A 65 14.33 -3.85 -15.10
CA CYS A 65 13.86 -5.14 -14.61
C CYS A 65 13.13 -4.99 -13.27
N SER A 66 13.69 -4.18 -12.38
CA SER A 66 13.09 -3.86 -11.08
C SER A 66 11.71 -3.19 -11.24
N LEU A 67 11.58 -2.20 -12.13
CA LEU A 67 10.32 -1.52 -12.41
C LEU A 67 9.28 -2.46 -13.02
N ALA A 68 9.70 -3.36 -13.92
CA ALA A 68 8.78 -4.34 -14.51
C ALA A 68 8.24 -5.32 -13.46
N TRP A 69 9.08 -5.83 -12.55
CA TRP A 69 8.61 -6.64 -11.41
C TRP A 69 7.67 -5.85 -10.49
N ALA A 70 7.95 -4.58 -10.24
CA ALA A 70 7.07 -3.71 -9.46
C ALA A 70 5.71 -3.51 -10.16
N GLU A 71 5.69 -3.37 -11.48
CA GLU A 71 4.46 -3.25 -12.28
C GLU A 71 3.57 -4.48 -12.14
N ILE A 72 4.16 -5.67 -12.25
CA ILE A 72 3.47 -6.96 -12.09
C ILE A 72 2.88 -7.03 -10.67
N SER A 73 3.68 -6.77 -9.64
CA SER A 73 3.24 -6.84 -8.25
C SER A 73 2.10 -5.87 -7.94
N ILE A 74 2.23 -4.60 -8.35
CA ILE A 74 1.20 -3.56 -8.18
C ILE A 74 -0.09 -3.98 -8.87
N SER A 75 0.00 -4.49 -10.11
CA SER A 75 -1.16 -4.93 -10.87
C SER A 75 -1.91 -6.08 -10.18
N ILE A 76 -1.18 -7.02 -9.56
CA ILE A 76 -1.78 -8.10 -8.78
C ILE A 76 -2.43 -7.57 -7.50
N TYR A 77 -1.78 -6.68 -6.76
CA TYR A 77 -2.38 -6.06 -5.56
C TYR A 77 -3.65 -5.28 -5.91
N ASP A 78 -3.64 -4.51 -6.99
CA ASP A 78 -4.80 -3.74 -7.46
C ASP A 78 -5.93 -4.66 -7.94
N TYR A 79 -5.60 -5.81 -8.55
CA TYR A 79 -6.56 -6.86 -8.88
C TYR A 79 -7.19 -7.47 -7.60
N LEU A 80 -6.37 -7.85 -6.62
CA LEU A 80 -6.82 -8.40 -5.34
C LEU A 80 -7.70 -7.42 -4.57
N ALA A 81 -7.35 -6.13 -4.57
CA ALA A 81 -8.15 -5.09 -3.94
C ALA A 81 -9.55 -4.98 -4.56
N ARG A 82 -9.65 -5.09 -5.88
CA ARG A 82 -10.93 -5.08 -6.61
C ARG A 82 -11.77 -6.33 -6.36
N LYS A 83 -11.14 -7.50 -6.27
CA LYS A 83 -11.85 -8.78 -6.06
C LYS A 83 -12.24 -9.03 -4.61
N ASN A 84 -11.56 -8.42 -3.64
CA ASN A 84 -11.79 -8.65 -2.22
C ASN A 84 -11.93 -7.35 -1.43
N HIS A 85 -13.16 -6.81 -1.39
CA HIS A 85 -13.46 -5.57 -0.69
C HIS A 85 -13.09 -5.58 0.79
N LYS A 86 -13.19 -6.73 1.47
CA LYS A 86 -12.86 -6.87 2.90
C LYS A 86 -11.39 -6.60 3.19
N PHE A 87 -10.50 -6.99 2.28
CA PHE A 87 -9.05 -6.81 2.44
C PHE A 87 -8.46 -5.77 1.48
N SER A 88 -9.31 -5.03 0.76
CA SER A 88 -8.91 -4.06 -0.25
C SER A 88 -7.86 -3.07 0.26
N ASP A 89 -8.07 -2.47 1.42
CA ASP A 89 -7.17 -1.47 1.97
C ASP A 89 -5.80 -2.04 2.36
N ARG A 90 -5.71 -3.34 2.68
CA ARG A 90 -4.43 -4.02 2.92
C ARG A 90 -3.63 -4.15 1.61
N TYR A 91 -4.27 -4.63 0.55
CA TYR A 91 -3.61 -4.80 -0.75
C TYR A 91 -3.19 -3.46 -1.36
N LEU A 92 -4.06 -2.44 -1.27
CA LEU A 92 -3.71 -1.08 -1.70
C LEU A 92 -2.55 -0.51 -0.88
N SER A 93 -2.51 -0.75 0.43
CA SER A 93 -1.37 -0.33 1.27
C SER A 93 -0.06 -1.02 0.83
N SER A 94 -0.09 -2.29 0.46
CA SER A 94 1.09 -3.00 -0.09
C SER A 94 1.53 -2.39 -1.43
N SER A 95 0.60 -2.14 -2.36
CA SER A 95 0.85 -1.47 -3.63
C SER A 95 1.52 -0.11 -3.42
N MET A 96 0.98 0.72 -2.52
CA MET A 96 1.51 2.05 -2.22
C MET A 96 2.84 2.02 -1.48
N SER A 97 3.08 1.02 -0.64
CA SER A 97 4.37 0.81 0.02
C SER A 97 5.46 0.49 -1.00
N LEU A 98 5.17 -0.38 -1.97
CA LEU A 98 6.10 -0.70 -3.05
C LEU A 98 6.38 0.53 -3.91
N ARG A 99 5.36 1.28 -4.30
CA ARG A 99 5.51 2.55 -5.04
C ARG A 99 6.41 3.53 -4.30
N ALA A 100 6.16 3.73 -3.01
CA ALA A 100 6.98 4.60 -2.18
C ALA A 100 8.45 4.15 -2.15
N TYR A 101 8.69 2.84 -1.98
CA TYR A 101 10.04 2.28 -2.03
C TYR A 101 10.73 2.55 -3.37
N MET A 102 10.05 2.31 -4.49
CA MET A 102 10.59 2.55 -5.84
C MET A 102 10.91 4.03 -6.07
N ILE A 103 10.03 4.94 -5.63
CA ILE A 103 10.26 6.40 -5.72
C ILE A 103 11.48 6.84 -4.89
N ILE A 104 11.68 6.23 -3.72
CA ILE A 104 12.83 6.54 -2.86
C ILE A 104 14.12 6.13 -3.57
N LYS A 105 14.15 4.93 -4.15
CA LYS A 105 15.34 4.34 -4.77
C LYS A 105 15.68 4.93 -6.14
N ILE A 106 14.69 5.05 -7.03
CA ILE A 106 14.90 5.46 -8.42
C ILE A 106 14.67 6.97 -8.59
N GLY A 107 13.75 7.55 -7.82
CA GLY A 107 13.35 8.95 -7.94
C GLY A 107 11.90 9.12 -8.36
N ASN A 108 11.39 10.34 -8.21
CA ASN A 108 10.05 10.72 -8.63
C ASN A 108 10.05 11.08 -10.13
N ILE A 109 9.17 10.46 -10.91
CA ILE A 109 8.97 10.76 -12.33
C ILE A 109 7.49 11.07 -12.55
N SER A 110 7.18 12.34 -12.81
CA SER A 110 5.78 12.78 -13.02
C SER A 110 5.15 12.02 -14.20
N GLY A 111 3.91 11.56 -14.01
CA GLY A 111 3.16 10.78 -14.99
C GLY A 111 3.56 9.31 -15.11
N HIS A 112 4.65 8.86 -14.48
CA HIS A 112 5.04 7.45 -14.50
C HIS A 112 4.08 6.61 -13.66
N THR A 113 3.67 5.45 -14.19
CA THR A 113 2.67 4.58 -13.56
C THR A 113 3.03 4.17 -12.15
N ILE A 114 4.30 3.86 -11.87
CA ILE A 114 4.87 3.50 -10.56
C ILE A 114 5.51 4.68 -9.81
N LEU A 115 6.34 5.46 -10.50
CA LEU A 115 7.26 6.44 -9.91
C LEU A 115 6.66 7.85 -9.72
N ASP A 116 5.39 8.06 -10.03
CA ASP A 116 4.72 9.33 -9.76
C ASP A 116 4.20 9.38 -8.33
N VAL A 117 4.79 10.25 -7.51
CA VAL A 117 4.39 10.51 -6.12
C VAL A 117 2.93 10.94 -5.99
N LYS A 118 2.34 11.54 -7.03
CA LYS A 118 0.92 11.92 -7.04
C LYS A 118 0.00 10.71 -6.89
N GLN A 119 0.41 9.53 -7.36
CA GLN A 119 -0.39 8.31 -7.20
C GLN A 119 -0.57 7.96 -5.71
N VAL A 120 0.52 8.08 -4.93
CA VAL A 120 0.50 7.80 -3.49
C VAL A 120 -0.29 8.87 -2.73
N LEU A 121 -0.13 10.15 -3.10
CA LEU A 121 -0.87 11.25 -2.50
C LEU A 121 -2.37 11.16 -2.80
N ASN A 122 -2.75 10.94 -4.06
CA ASN A 122 -4.14 10.81 -4.46
C ASN A 122 -4.81 9.63 -3.75
N TRP A 123 -4.13 8.49 -3.64
CA TRP A 123 -4.62 7.36 -2.87
C TRP A 123 -4.87 7.75 -1.40
N PHE A 124 -3.93 8.42 -0.75
CA PHE A 124 -4.09 8.87 0.64
C PHE A 124 -5.31 9.78 0.80
N PHE A 125 -5.39 10.87 0.02
CA PHE A 125 -6.46 11.87 0.15
C PHE A 125 -7.83 11.32 -0.25
N SER A 126 -7.91 10.46 -1.27
CA SER A 126 -9.17 9.83 -1.69
C SER A 126 -9.79 8.89 -0.65
N LYS A 127 -9.00 8.48 0.35
CA LYS A 127 -9.40 7.53 1.39
C LYS A 127 -9.66 8.19 2.75
N LEU A 128 -9.51 9.50 2.85
CA LEU A 128 -9.82 10.24 4.07
C LEU A 128 -11.33 10.25 4.30
N LYS A 129 -11.74 9.89 5.52
CA LYS A 129 -13.14 9.93 5.96
C LYS A 129 -13.50 11.23 6.67
N PHE A 130 -12.50 12.05 6.97
CA PHE A 130 -12.64 13.28 7.73
C PHE A 130 -11.58 14.29 7.31
N SER A 131 -11.85 15.56 7.54
CA SER A 131 -10.90 16.65 7.33
C SER A 131 -9.73 16.57 8.31
N TYR A 132 -8.71 17.38 8.07
CA TYR A 132 -7.59 17.52 9.01
C TYR A 132 -8.06 18.02 10.39
N GLU A 133 -8.96 19.00 10.41
CA GLU A 133 -9.50 19.59 11.64
C GLU A 133 -10.28 18.56 12.46
N GLU A 134 -11.13 17.77 11.80
CA GLU A 134 -11.88 16.69 12.42
C GLU A 134 -10.95 15.60 12.98
N ALA A 135 -9.92 15.21 12.21
CA ALA A 135 -8.90 14.27 12.65
C ALA A 135 -8.17 14.77 13.90
N LEU A 136 -7.80 16.06 13.92
CA LEU A 136 -7.11 16.71 15.02
C LEU A 136 -7.97 16.73 16.30
N ILE A 137 -9.26 17.08 16.17
CA ILE A 137 -10.21 17.06 17.30
C ILE A 137 -10.29 15.64 17.88
N LYS A 138 -10.54 14.63 17.03
CA LYS A 138 -10.66 13.23 17.47
C LYS A 138 -9.36 12.70 18.09
N ALA A 139 -8.21 13.02 17.50
CA ALA A 139 -6.89 12.63 18.02
C ALA A 139 -6.55 13.28 19.36
N THR A 140 -7.01 14.52 19.58
CA THR A 140 -6.82 15.24 20.84
C THR A 140 -7.69 14.62 21.93
N ALA A 141 -8.98 14.38 21.66
CA ALA A 141 -9.89 13.70 22.59
C ALA A 141 -9.36 12.31 22.99
N TRP A 142 -8.84 11.55 22.02
CA TRP A 142 -8.15 10.28 22.26
C TRP A 142 -6.99 10.41 23.27
N ARG A 143 -6.09 11.38 23.07
CA ARG A 143 -4.94 11.60 23.96
C ARG A 143 -5.35 12.08 25.35
N ASP A 144 -6.37 12.93 25.43
CA ASP A 144 -6.86 13.45 26.70
C ASP A 144 -7.40 12.31 27.57
N VAL A 145 -8.13 11.38 26.98
CA VAL A 145 -8.62 10.17 27.66
C VAL A 145 -7.46 9.31 28.14
N LEU A 146 -6.45 9.05 27.30
CA LEU A 146 -5.26 8.28 27.72
C LEU A 146 -4.45 8.97 28.83
N SER A 147 -4.46 10.31 28.88
CA SER A 147 -3.73 11.07 29.90
C SER A 147 -4.42 11.04 31.27
N LYS A 148 -5.74 10.81 31.28
CA LYS A 148 -6.51 10.58 32.50
C LYS A 148 -6.27 9.14 32.90
N ASN A 149 -5.47 8.91 33.94
CA ASN A 149 -5.15 7.58 34.49
C ASN A 149 -6.37 6.89 35.15
N ASN A 150 -7.54 6.92 34.51
CA ASN A 150 -8.77 6.27 34.93
C ASN A 150 -9.14 5.19 33.90
N PRO A 151 -9.04 3.89 34.27
CA PRO A 151 -9.37 2.78 33.38
C PRO A 151 -10.83 2.77 32.90
N ASP A 152 -11.77 3.15 33.75
CA ASP A 152 -13.21 3.10 33.43
C ASP A 152 -13.59 4.17 32.40
N ASP A 153 -13.05 5.39 32.55
CA ASP A 153 -13.25 6.48 31.59
C ASP A 153 -12.64 6.14 30.23
N SER A 154 -11.48 5.47 30.25
CA SER A 154 -10.82 5.01 29.02
C SER A 154 -11.69 4.00 28.30
N GLN A 155 -12.12 2.95 28.99
CA GLN A 155 -12.93 1.87 28.40
C GLN A 155 -14.26 2.39 27.84
N ASN A 156 -14.97 3.25 28.60
CA ASN A 156 -16.21 3.86 28.15
C ASN A 156 -16.02 4.70 26.87
N TYR A 157 -14.93 5.45 26.78
CA TYR A 157 -14.60 6.20 25.57
C TYR A 157 -14.31 5.27 24.39
N PHE A 158 -13.54 4.20 24.59
CA PHE A 158 -13.22 3.22 23.56
C PHE A 158 -14.48 2.60 22.96
N ASP A 159 -15.39 2.14 23.82
CA ASP A 159 -16.62 1.48 23.39
C ASP A 159 -17.53 2.43 22.61
N ALA A 160 -17.64 3.68 23.06
CA ALA A 160 -18.41 4.72 22.38
C ALA A 160 -17.77 5.23 21.07
N ASN A 161 -16.46 5.09 20.89
CA ASN A 161 -15.70 5.69 19.77
C ASN A 161 -14.91 4.68 18.94
N LEU A 162 -15.27 3.39 18.99
CA LEU A 162 -14.51 2.31 18.36
C LEU A 162 -14.28 2.55 16.86
N GLU A 163 -15.29 3.03 16.13
CA GLU A 163 -15.17 3.33 14.70
C GLU A 163 -14.24 4.50 14.43
N ASN A 164 -14.34 5.59 15.21
CA ASN A 164 -13.43 6.73 15.11
C ASN A 164 -11.97 6.32 15.35
N ILE A 165 -11.72 5.45 16.33
CA ILE A 165 -10.37 4.96 16.64
C ILE A 165 -9.84 4.09 15.50
N ARG A 166 -10.68 3.22 14.91
CA ARG A 166 -10.30 2.43 13.73
C ARG A 166 -9.93 3.34 12.56
N ASP A 167 -10.75 4.34 12.27
CA ASP A 167 -10.50 5.25 11.16
C ASP A 167 -9.23 6.09 11.38
N LEU A 168 -8.96 6.55 12.60
CA LEU A 168 -7.70 7.23 12.94
C LEU A 168 -6.48 6.32 12.79
N LYS A 169 -6.58 5.04 13.18
CA LYS A 169 -5.52 4.04 12.97
C LYS A 169 -5.26 3.82 11.48
N ASP A 170 -6.31 3.76 10.67
CA ASP A 170 -6.18 3.63 9.22
C ASP A 170 -5.48 4.85 8.62
N VAL A 171 -5.83 6.06 9.05
CA VAL A 171 -5.13 7.29 8.65
C VAL A 171 -3.67 7.25 9.06
N LYS A 172 -3.34 6.84 10.30
CA LYS A 172 -1.95 6.71 10.76
C LYS A 172 -1.16 5.71 9.92
N HIS A 173 -1.77 4.58 9.58
CA HIS A 173 -1.14 3.56 8.75
C HIS A 173 -0.82 4.09 7.35
N ARG A 174 -1.78 4.76 6.70
CA ARG A 174 -1.56 5.35 5.37
C ARG A 174 -0.56 6.49 5.42
N LEU A 175 -0.63 7.35 6.44
CA LEU A 175 0.33 8.45 6.65
C LEU A 175 1.75 7.96 6.84
N ARG A 176 1.98 6.76 7.37
CA ARG A 176 3.32 6.18 7.47
C ARG A 176 4.03 6.16 6.11
N ILE A 177 3.31 5.83 5.04
CA ILE A 177 3.87 5.79 3.68
C ILE A 177 4.24 7.21 3.20
N ILE A 178 3.32 8.17 3.41
CA ILE A 178 3.56 9.58 3.07
C ILE A 178 4.74 10.15 3.87
N LYS A 179 4.83 9.83 5.15
CA LYS A 179 5.90 10.25 6.06
C LYS A 179 7.26 9.80 5.56
N ILE A 180 7.40 8.53 5.16
CA ILE A 180 8.67 8.03 4.62
C ILE A 180 9.07 8.80 3.35
N LEU A 181 8.14 9.07 2.44
CA LEU A 181 8.41 9.86 1.24
C LEU A 181 8.80 11.31 1.56
N TYR A 182 8.13 11.92 2.54
CA TYR A 182 8.41 13.28 3.04
C TYR A 182 9.83 13.36 3.64
N GLU A 183 10.19 12.42 4.51
CA GLU A 183 11.51 12.34 5.16
C GLU A 183 12.64 12.11 4.16
N ASN A 184 12.37 11.38 3.08
CA ASN A 184 13.31 11.16 1.97
C ASN A 184 13.28 12.29 0.91
N ARG A 185 12.62 13.41 1.18
CA ARG A 185 12.50 14.59 0.29
C ARG A 185 11.94 14.26 -1.09
N LYS A 186 11.06 13.26 -1.18
CA LYS A 186 10.40 12.83 -2.42
C LYS A 186 9.06 13.53 -2.66
N ILE A 187 8.57 14.25 -1.65
CA ILE A 187 7.35 15.07 -1.70
C ILE A 187 7.75 16.53 -1.49
N ILE A 188 7.13 17.42 -2.28
CA ILE A 188 7.23 18.86 -2.04
C ILE A 188 6.37 19.20 -0.80
N PRO A 189 6.95 19.79 0.27
CA PRO A 189 6.20 20.15 1.47
C PRO A 189 5.12 21.19 1.15
N THR A 190 3.85 20.78 1.17
CA THR A 190 2.71 21.71 1.19
C THR A 190 2.22 21.88 2.63
N LYS A 191 1.54 22.99 2.92
CA LYS A 191 0.93 23.21 4.25
C LYS A 191 0.04 22.03 4.67
N GLU A 192 -0.75 21.50 3.74
CA GLU A 192 -1.63 20.37 3.99
C GLU A 192 -0.87 19.10 4.37
N ILE A 193 0.16 18.74 3.60
CA ILE A 193 0.97 17.54 3.88
C ILE A 193 1.70 17.71 5.21
N SER A 194 2.32 18.86 5.45
CA SER A 194 3.02 19.14 6.71
C SER A 194 2.09 19.06 7.92
N ASN A 195 0.85 19.57 7.80
CA ASN A 195 -0.17 19.44 8.83
C ASN A 195 -0.47 17.97 9.14
N TRP A 196 -0.78 17.17 8.11
CA TRP A 196 -1.08 15.75 8.26
C TRP A 196 0.10 14.95 8.83
N ILE A 197 1.34 15.24 8.41
CA ILE A 197 2.54 14.63 8.97
C ILE A 197 2.70 14.98 10.46
N SER A 198 2.46 16.23 10.86
CA SER A 198 2.54 16.64 12.27
C SER A 198 1.48 15.98 13.17
N LEU A 199 0.36 15.56 12.58
CA LEU A 199 -0.70 14.84 13.29
C LEU A 199 -0.33 13.38 13.58
N TRP A 200 0.58 12.78 12.79
CA TRP A 200 0.89 11.34 12.86
C TRP A 200 1.25 10.84 14.26
N GLU A 201 2.07 11.59 15.00
CA GLU A 201 2.49 11.28 16.39
C GLU A 201 1.35 11.36 17.41
N LYS A 202 0.23 12.01 17.05
CA LYS A 202 -0.94 12.20 17.92
C LYS A 202 -2.02 11.13 17.67
N LEU A 203 -1.92 10.41 16.56
CA LEU A 203 -2.87 9.36 16.21
C LEU A 203 -2.64 8.07 17.04
N PRO A 204 -3.69 7.28 17.32
CA PRO A 204 -3.60 5.97 17.96
C PRO A 204 -2.70 4.99 17.21
#